data_AF-A0A1W9W6D4-F1
#
_entry.id   AF-A0A1W9W6D4-F1
#
_cell.length_a   1.000
_cell.length_b   1.000
_cell.length_c   1.000
_cell.angle_alpha   90.00
_cell.angle_beta   90.00
_cell.angle_gamma   90.00
#
_symmetry.space_group_name_H-M   'P 1'
#
loop_
_entity.id
_entity.type
_entity.pdbx_description
1 polymer ?
#
loop_
_entity_poly.entity_id
_entity_poly.type
_entity_poly.pdbx_seq_one_letter_code
_entity_poly.pdbx_strand_id
1 'polypeptide(L)'
;MQTYHFDEIVSNEGTVTLSGLPPLAKIAVVVIDPEPFDWQYEMEKWMQDIRKRHSFAKMTKEEILVKLHQTREEVYEEDYGYRHAN
;
A
#
# COMPACT_ATOMS: atom_id res chain seq x y z
N MET A 1 -35.42 13.47 9.05
CA MET A 1 -34.98 12.17 8.47
C MET A 1 -34.51 11.30 9.61
N GLN A 2 -34.98 10.05 9.70
CA GLN A 2 -34.47 9.07 10.67
C GLN A 2 -33.43 8.21 9.97
N THR A 3 -32.24 8.11 10.57
CA THR A 3 -31.15 7.25 10.11
C THR A 3 -31.23 5.93 10.88
N TYR A 4 -31.27 4.82 10.16
CA TYR A 4 -31.24 3.49 10.77
C TYR A 4 -29.83 2.93 10.62
N HIS A 5 -29.27 2.42 11.72
CA HIS A 5 -27.97 1.76 11.75
C HIS A 5 -28.19 0.25 11.62
N PHE A 6 -27.51 -0.38 10.66
CA PHE A 6 -27.58 -1.82 10.45
C PHE A 6 -26.18 -2.41 10.43
N ASP A 7 -26.04 -3.64 10.92
CA ASP A 7 -24.80 -4.38 10.86
C ASP A 7 -24.68 -5.09 9.51
N GLU A 8 -23.66 -4.72 8.75
CA GLU A 8 -23.29 -5.37 7.49
C GLU A 8 -22.45 -6.61 7.77
N ILE A 9 -22.98 -7.80 7.46
CA ILE A 9 -22.23 -9.05 7.55
C ILE A 9 -21.88 -9.50 6.13
N VAL A 10 -20.61 -9.36 5.77
CA VAL A 10 -20.06 -9.80 4.48
C VAL A 10 -19.51 -11.22 4.64
N SER A 11 -20.10 -12.19 3.93
CA SER A 11 -19.55 -13.54 3.91
C SER A 11 -18.34 -13.64 2.98
N ASN A 12 -17.47 -14.61 3.22
CA ASN A 12 -16.31 -14.91 2.37
C ASN A 12 -16.69 -15.34 0.93
N GLU A 13 -17.98 -15.56 0.66
CA GLU A 13 -18.56 -15.92 -0.63
C GLU A 13 -19.20 -14.70 -1.34
N GLY A 14 -19.00 -13.49 -0.80
CA GLY A 14 -19.53 -12.25 -1.37
C GLY A 14 -21.02 -12.03 -1.13
N THR A 15 -21.64 -12.77 -0.20
CA THR A 15 -23.05 -12.58 0.17
C THR A 15 -23.15 -11.60 1.32
N VAL A 16 -23.90 -10.51 1.14
CA VAL A 16 -24.18 -9.52 2.20
C VAL A 16 -25.51 -9.84 2.85
N THR A 17 -25.50 -10.07 4.16
CA THR A 17 -26.72 -10.27 4.95
C THR A 17 -26.96 -9.06 5.85
N LEU A 18 -28.13 -8.43 5.72
CA LEU A 18 -28.56 -7.33 6.59
C LEU A 18 -29.43 -7.88 7.73
N SER A 19 -29.06 -7.59 8.97
CA SER A 19 -29.83 -7.99 10.17
C SER A 19 -30.46 -6.78 10.86
N GLY A 20 -31.63 -6.95 11.49
CA GLY A 20 -32.34 -5.87 12.21
C GLY A 20 -33.44 -5.12 11.43
N LEU A 21 -33.88 -5.64 10.28
CA LEU A 21 -34.96 -5.04 9.51
C LEU A 21 -36.33 -5.35 10.11
N PRO A 22 -37.25 -4.37 10.21
CA PRO A 22 -38.64 -4.66 10.53
C PRO A 22 -39.21 -5.68 9.54
N PRO A 23 -40.04 -6.65 10.00
CA PRO A 23 -40.72 -7.55 9.10
C PRO A 23 -41.53 -6.72 8.08
N LEU A 24 -41.45 -7.10 6.80
CA LEU A 24 -42.11 -6.46 5.64
C LEU A 24 -41.45 -5.19 5.06
N ALA A 25 -40.28 -4.76 5.55
CA ALA A 25 -39.54 -3.67 4.92
C ALA A 25 -38.93 -4.10 3.58
N LYS A 26 -39.25 -3.41 2.48
CA LYS A 26 -38.60 -3.59 1.18
C LYS A 26 -37.32 -2.76 1.14
N ILE A 27 -36.18 -3.40 0.89
CA ILE A 27 -34.89 -2.72 0.71
C ILE A 27 -34.40 -3.00 -0.70
N ALA A 28 -34.01 -1.92 -1.39
CA ALA A 28 -33.26 -2.01 -2.63
C ALA A 28 -31.77 -2.02 -2.28
N VAL A 29 -31.13 -3.18 -2.38
CA VAL A 29 -29.66 -3.28 -2.34
C VAL A 29 -29.16 -3.04 -3.75
N VAL A 30 -28.58 -1.87 -3.99
CA VAL A 30 -27.93 -1.54 -5.26
C VAL A 30 -26.46 -1.92 -5.11
N VAL A 31 -26.07 -3.06 -5.67
CA VAL A 31 -24.66 -3.38 -5.87
C VAL A 31 -24.20 -2.52 -7.04
N ILE A 32 -23.47 -1.44 -6.74
CA ILE A 32 -22.76 -0.68 -7.75
C ILE A 32 -21.59 -1.57 -8.14
N ASP A 33 -21.61 -2.19 -9.32
CA ASP A 33 -20.42 -2.80 -9.90
C ASP A 33 -19.37 -1.69 -10.01
N PRO A 34 -18.33 -1.66 -9.15
CA PRO A 34 -17.27 -0.69 -9.34
C PRO A 34 -16.64 -0.98 -10.70
N GLU A 35 -16.34 0.06 -11.47
CA GLU A 35 -15.57 -0.09 -12.69
C GLU A 35 -14.33 -0.97 -12.41
N PRO A 36 -13.96 -1.87 -13.33
CA PRO A 36 -12.85 -2.79 -13.10
C PRO A 36 -11.59 -1.99 -12.75
N PHE A 37 -11.16 -2.12 -11.49
CA PHE A 37 -9.98 -1.43 -10.99
C PHE A 37 -8.73 -2.22 -11.36
N ASP A 38 -7.95 -1.70 -12.31
CA ASP A 38 -6.71 -2.32 -12.74
C ASP A 38 -5.57 -1.95 -11.79
N TRP A 39 -5.34 -2.82 -10.80
CA TRP A 39 -4.24 -2.69 -9.84
C TRP A 39 -2.87 -2.68 -10.52
N GLN A 40 -2.72 -3.37 -11.66
CA GLN A 40 -1.44 -3.41 -12.37
C GLN A 40 -1.15 -2.05 -12.99
N TYR A 41 -2.14 -1.44 -13.65
CA TYR A 41 -2.01 -0.10 -14.22
C TYR A 41 -1.65 0.95 -13.15
N GLU A 42 -2.34 0.95 -12.02
CA GLU A 42 -2.08 1.92 -10.95
C GLU A 42 -0.69 1.73 -10.31
N MET A 43 -0.22 0.49 -10.16
CA MET A 43 1.13 0.22 -9.67
C MET A 43 2.22 0.64 -10.67
N GLU A 44 2.02 0.40 -11.96
CA GLU A 44 2.96 0.85 -12.98
C GLU A 44 3.06 2.38 -13.01
N LYS A 45 1.92 3.07 -12.95
CA LYS A 45 1.84 4.54 -12.89
C LYS A 45 2.54 5.09 -11.64
N TRP A 46 2.28 4.50 -10.48
CA TRP A 46 2.92 4.88 -9.23
C TRP A 46 4.44 4.71 -9.28
N MET A 47 4.93 3.58 -9.80
CA MET A 47 6.35 3.31 -9.97
C MET A 47 7.03 4.28 -10.94
N GLN A 48 6.36 4.65 -12.03
CA GLN A 48 6.87 5.67 -12.96
C GLN A 48 7.02 7.03 -12.29
N ASP A 49 6.06 7.44 -11.47
CA ASP A 49 6.12 8.72 -10.77
C ASP A 49 7.20 8.76 -9.68
N ILE A 50 7.38 7.66 -8.95
CA ILE A 50 8.50 7.52 -8.00
C ILE A 50 9.83 7.62 -8.74
N ARG A 51 9.97 6.92 -9.89
CA ARG A 51 11.17 6.99 -10.72
C ARG A 51 11.46 8.40 -11.22
N LYS A 52 10.45 9.24 -11.51
CA LYS A 52 10.70 10.65 -11.90
C LYS A 52 11.30 11.46 -10.76
N ARG A 53 10.83 11.24 -9.53
CA ARG A 53 11.15 12.08 -8.36
C ARG A 53 12.43 11.67 -7.65
N HIS A 54 12.72 10.36 -7.56
CA HIS A 54 13.81 9.85 -6.73
C HIS A 54 14.90 9.17 -7.55
N SER A 55 16.14 9.64 -7.39
CA SER A 55 17.32 9.05 -8.04
C SER A 55 17.53 7.59 -7.65
N PHE A 56 17.25 7.23 -6.39
CA PHE A 56 17.32 5.84 -5.91
C PHE A 56 16.42 4.90 -6.71
N ALA A 57 15.21 5.34 -7.06
CA ALA A 57 14.27 4.51 -7.82
C ALA A 57 14.68 4.28 -9.29
N LYS A 58 15.65 5.06 -9.79
CA LYS A 58 16.27 4.88 -11.11
C LYS A 58 17.49 3.95 -11.07
N MET A 59 18.02 3.63 -9.89
CA MET A 59 19.25 2.86 -9.78
C MET A 59 19.02 1.40 -10.11
N THR A 60 19.99 0.78 -10.76
CA THR A 60 20.03 -0.67 -10.91
C THR A 60 20.36 -1.33 -9.56
N LYS A 61 20.10 -2.63 -9.46
CA LYS A 61 20.47 -3.42 -8.29
C LYS A 61 21.96 -3.28 -7.98
N GLU A 62 22.80 -3.32 -9.01
CA GLU A 62 24.26 -3.23 -8.91
C GLU A 62 24.68 -1.86 -8.38
N GLU A 63 24.07 -0.77 -8.87
CA GLU A 63 24.34 0.59 -8.38
C GLU A 63 23.93 0.77 -6.92
N ILE A 64 22.80 0.18 -6.51
CA ILE A 64 22.35 0.18 -5.12
C ILE A 64 23.37 -0.56 -4.24
N LEU A 65 23.82 -1.74 -4.66
CA LEU A 65 24.80 -2.52 -3.90
C LEU A 65 26.13 -1.77 -3.74
N VAL A 66 26.63 -1.14 -4.81
CA VAL A 66 27.86 -0.34 -4.74
C VAL A 66 27.73 0.80 -3.74
N LYS A 67 26.62 1.54 -3.76
CA LYS A 67 26.38 2.62 -2.78
C LYS A 67 26.31 2.10 -1.35
N LEU A 68 25.61 0.99 -1.12
CA LEU A 68 25.55 0.38 0.21
C LEU A 68 26.92 -0.07 0.71
N HIS A 69 27.76 -0.60 -0.19
CA HIS A 69 29.15 -0.95 0.14
C HIS A 69 29.97 0.28 0.50
N GLN A 70 29.88 1.37 -0.27
CA GLN A 70 30.58 2.63 0.03
C GLN A 70 30.16 3.19 1.39
N THR A 71 28.86 3.29 1.65
CA THR A 71 28.35 3.75 2.95
C THR A 71 28.79 2.85 4.10
N ARG A 72 28.88 1.53 3.90
CA ARG A 72 29.39 0.61 4.91
C ARG A 72 30.86 0.91 5.24
N GLU A 73 31.70 1.12 4.24
CA GLU A 73 33.13 1.42 4.46
C GLU A 73 33.31 2.79 5.13
N GLU A 74 32.55 3.81 4.72
CA GLU A 74 32.56 5.13 5.38
C GLU A 74 32.16 5.05 6.86
N VAL A 75 31.06 4.35 7.17
CA VAL A 75 30.61 4.14 8.56
C VAL A 75 31.64 3.32 9.35
N TYR A 76 32.29 2.35 8.71
CA TYR A 76 33.33 1.57 9.35
C TYR A 76 34.56 2.44 9.64
N GLU A 77 35.04 3.26 8.71
CA GLU A 77 36.14 4.20 8.96
C GLU A 77 35.79 5.23 10.04
N GLU A 78 34.57 5.76 10.07
CA GLU A 78 34.14 6.69 11.12
C GLU A 78 34.07 6.01 12.50
N ASP A 79 33.50 4.81 12.62
CA ASP A 79 33.30 4.17 13.94
C ASP A 79 34.54 3.40 14.43
N TYR A 80 35.37 2.85 13.53
CA TYR A 80 36.62 2.16 13.88
C TYR A 80 37.86 3.06 13.82
N GLY A 81 37.95 3.98 12.85
CA GLY A 81 39.10 4.89 12.71
C GLY A 81 39.24 5.83 13.92
N TYR A 82 38.12 6.30 14.48
CA TYR A 82 38.13 7.11 15.72
C TYR A 82 38.53 6.33 16.98
N ARG A 83 38.33 5.00 17.02
CA ARG A 83 38.63 4.18 18.22
C ARG A 83 40.09 3.75 18.31
N HIS A 84 40.86 3.81 17.23
CA HIS A 84 42.27 3.41 17.19
C HIS A 84 43.26 4.56 17.01
N ALA A 85 42.75 5.79 16.89
CA ALA A 85 43.57 7.01 16.77
C ALA A 85 43.86 7.73 18.11
N ASN A 86 43.41 7.19 19.26
CA ASN A 86 43.69 7.70 20.60
C ASN A 86 44.52 6.73 21.43
#